data_AF-A0A0F9I7V3-F1
#
_entry.id   AF-A0A0F9I7V3-F1
#
_cell.length_a   1.000
_cell.length_b   1.000
_cell.length_c   1.000
_cell.angle_alpha   90.00
_cell.angle_beta   90.00
_cell.angle_gamma   90.00
#
_symmetry.space_group_name_H-M   'P 1'
#
loop_
_entity.id
_entity.type
_entity.pdbx_description
1 polymer ?
#
loop_
_entity_poly.entity_id
_entity_poly.type
_entity_poly.pdbx_seq_one_letter_code
_entity_poly.pdbx_strand_id
1 'polypeptide(L)'
;NEAPRHSRPCAKLFGVCQRIYEWKEVSSHLAADVPALAGDSSAVMACLKRDLKILDRCRALHAEENAIVSLARNGRSVPLEECTLYATTYPCRQCANKIVNLGLKRVVYLEPYPDQEAKVILRNGTVQDEFFEGITFKAYSRIYGEKK
;
A
#
# COMPACT_ATOMS: atom_id res chain seq x y z
N ASN A 1 -3.51 8.54 5.01
CA ASN A 1 -4.68 8.33 5.89
C ASN A 1 -5.04 9.51 6.76
N GLU A 2 -4.09 10.36 7.17
CA GLU A 2 -4.34 11.49 8.10
C GLU A 2 -5.01 11.11 9.43
N ALA A 3 -5.28 9.82 9.66
CA ALA A 3 -5.76 9.28 10.92
C ALA A 3 -4.70 9.61 11.98
N PRO A 4 -5.05 10.39 13.02
CA PRO A 4 -4.13 10.69 14.10
C PRO A 4 -3.48 9.40 14.62
N ARG A 5 -2.17 9.38 14.88
CA ARG A 5 -1.46 8.16 15.36
C ARG A 5 -2.15 7.51 16.57
N HIS A 6 -2.79 8.31 17.41
CA HIS A 6 -3.50 7.87 18.61
C HIS A 6 -4.93 7.41 18.33
N SER A 7 -5.47 7.74 17.16
CA SER A 7 -6.76 7.23 16.71
C SER A 7 -6.58 5.78 16.26
N ARG A 8 -7.15 4.85 17.03
CA ARG A 8 -7.28 3.43 16.64
C ARG A 8 -8.76 3.12 16.37
N PRO A 9 -9.39 3.77 15.36
CA PRO A 9 -10.83 3.66 15.15
C PRO A 9 -11.27 2.22 14.92
N CYS A 10 -10.48 1.44 14.15
CA CYS A 10 -10.80 0.04 13.91
C CYS A 10 -10.75 -0.81 15.20
N ALA A 11 -9.74 -0.61 16.05
CA ALA A 11 -9.66 -1.33 17.32
C ALA A 11 -10.82 -0.96 18.27
N LYS A 12 -11.28 0.30 18.25
CA LYS A 12 -12.42 0.74 19.06
C LYS A 12 -13.75 0.20 18.55
N LEU A 13 -13.95 0.15 17.23
CA LEU A 13 -15.22 -0.28 16.61
C LEU A 13 -15.34 -1.79 16.45
N PHE A 14 -14.25 -2.48 16.12
CA PHE A 14 -14.25 -3.91 15.76
C PHE A 14 -13.38 -4.77 16.69
N GLY A 15 -12.72 -4.20 17.70
CA GLY A 15 -11.76 -4.89 18.56
C GLY A 15 -10.41 -5.24 17.89
N VAL A 16 -10.36 -5.24 16.56
CA VAL A 16 -9.18 -5.56 15.73
C VAL A 16 -9.10 -4.63 14.51
N CYS A 17 -8.08 -4.79 13.67
CA CYS A 17 -8.07 -4.15 12.35
C CYS A 17 -9.30 -4.61 11.55
N GLN A 18 -10.04 -3.68 10.93
CA GLN A 18 -11.25 -3.98 10.16
C GLN A 18 -11.00 -5.09 9.12
N ARG A 19 -9.86 -5.06 8.42
CA ARG A 19 -9.46 -6.11 7.48
C ARG A 19 -9.41 -7.51 8.11
N ILE A 20 -8.95 -7.61 9.36
CA ILE A 20 -8.90 -8.90 10.09
C ILE A 20 -10.31 -9.32 10.49
N TYR A 21 -11.15 -8.38 10.89
CA TYR A 21 -12.56 -8.62 11.21
C TYR A 21 -13.30 -9.16 9.99
N GLU A 22 -13.16 -8.55 8.82
CA GLU A 22 -13.82 -8.96 7.58
C GLU A 22 -13.39 -10.36 7.10
N TRP A 23 -12.13 -10.74 7.31
CA TRP A 23 -11.70 -12.12 7.04
C TRP A 23 -12.44 -13.16 7.88
N LYS A 24 -12.94 -12.81 9.07
CA LYS A 24 -13.79 -13.69 9.88
C LYS A 24 -15.17 -13.81 9.24
N GLU A 25 -15.76 -12.69 8.84
CA GLU A 25 -17.06 -12.66 8.16
C GLU A 25 -17.04 -13.46 6.86
N VAL A 26 -16.00 -13.30 6.03
CA VAL A 26 -15.81 -14.10 4.81
C VAL A 26 -15.76 -15.59 5.13
N SER A 27 -15.08 -15.99 6.21
CA SER A 27 -15.03 -17.40 6.64
C SER A 27 -16.40 -17.93 7.05
N SER A 28 -17.22 -17.11 7.71
CA SER A 28 -18.57 -17.47 8.14
C SER A 28 -19.51 -17.64 6.94
N HIS A 29 -19.49 -16.70 5.99
CA HIS A 29 -20.30 -16.78 4.78
C HIS A 29 -19.88 -17.95 3.88
N LEU A 30 -18.57 -18.23 3.79
CA LEU A 30 -18.07 -19.34 2.98
C LEU A 30 -18.69 -20.69 3.38
N ALA A 31 -18.86 -20.94 4.68
CA ALA A 31 -19.48 -22.17 5.17
C ALA A 31 -21.00 -22.24 4.92
N ALA A 32 -21.67 -21.09 4.90
CA ALA A 32 -23.11 -20.99 4.65
C ALA A 32 -23.44 -21.08 3.15
N ASP A 33 -22.69 -20.35 2.32
CA ASP A 33 -22.93 -20.22 0.88
C ASP A 33 -22.36 -21.41 0.09
N VAL A 34 -21.38 -22.13 0.65
CA VAL A 34 -20.78 -23.31 0.04
C VAL A 34 -20.92 -24.51 1.00
N PRO A 35 -22.07 -25.21 0.99
CA PRO A 35 -22.34 -26.33 1.90
C PRO A 35 -21.29 -27.44 1.87
N ALA A 36 -20.60 -27.62 0.74
CA ALA A 36 -19.49 -28.57 0.59
C ALA A 36 -18.29 -28.25 1.51
N LEU A 37 -18.20 -27.04 2.05
CA LEU A 37 -17.13 -26.57 2.94
C LEU A 37 -17.56 -26.48 4.41
N ALA A 38 -18.74 -26.98 4.78
CA ALA A 38 -19.33 -26.82 6.12
C ALA A 38 -18.52 -27.42 7.29
N GLY A 39 -17.41 -28.14 7.02
CA GLY A 39 -16.50 -28.66 8.05
C GLY A 39 -15.00 -28.44 7.77
N ASP A 40 -14.62 -27.90 6.61
CA ASP A 40 -13.20 -27.72 6.21
C ASP A 40 -12.98 -26.42 5.41
N SER A 41 -13.47 -25.31 5.94
CA SER A 41 -13.19 -23.98 5.37
C SER A 41 -11.78 -23.48 5.71
N SER A 42 -11.07 -24.14 6.63
CA SER A 42 -9.79 -23.68 7.17
C SER A 42 -8.67 -23.67 6.11
N ALA A 43 -8.56 -24.73 5.31
CA ALA A 43 -7.56 -24.85 4.25
C ALA A 43 -7.81 -23.83 3.13
N VAL A 44 -9.07 -23.63 2.76
CA VAL A 44 -9.48 -22.63 1.76
C VAL A 44 -9.14 -21.22 2.26
N MET A 45 -9.48 -20.89 3.50
CA MET A 45 -9.18 -19.58 4.07
C MET A 45 -7.68 -19.33 4.20
N ALA A 46 -6.88 -20.36 4.49
CA ALA A 46 -5.43 -20.26 4.51
C ALA A 46 -4.87 -19.95 3.10
N CYS A 47 -5.38 -20.63 2.08
CA CYS A 47 -5.06 -20.38 0.67
C CYS A 47 -5.40 -18.93 0.28
N LEU A 48 -6.64 -18.51 0.54
CA LEU A 48 -7.11 -17.16 0.22
C LEU A 48 -6.27 -16.08 0.92
N LYS A 49 -5.93 -16.25 2.19
CA LYS A 49 -5.10 -15.27 2.93
C LYS A 49 -3.65 -15.21 2.43
N ARG A 50 -3.13 -16.30 1.87
CA ARG A 50 -1.79 -16.36 1.30
C ARG A 50 -1.74 -15.58 -0.02
N ASP A 51 -2.71 -15.82 -0.88
CA ASP A 51 -2.66 -15.37 -2.27
C ASP A 51 -3.41 -14.04 -2.50
N LEU A 52 -4.41 -13.73 -1.66
CA LEU A 52 -5.20 -12.51 -1.73
C LEU A 52 -4.93 -11.59 -0.54
N LYS A 53 -4.82 -10.29 -0.85
CA LYS A 53 -4.84 -9.23 0.15
C LYS A 53 -6.18 -8.49 -0.01
N ILE A 54 -7.04 -8.52 1.01
CA ILE A 54 -8.27 -7.72 1.07
C ILE A 54 -7.89 -6.25 1.33
N LEU A 55 -7.38 -5.60 0.29
CA LEU A 55 -6.98 -4.19 0.32
C LEU A 55 -8.14 -3.28 -0.06
N ASP A 56 -9.06 -3.76 -0.89
CA ASP A 56 -10.31 -3.10 -1.30
C ASP A 56 -11.21 -2.71 -0.13
N ARG A 57 -11.20 -3.50 0.95
CA ARG A 57 -11.95 -3.18 2.17
C ARG A 57 -11.16 -2.36 3.18
N CYS A 58 -9.86 -2.21 2.99
CA CYS A 58 -9.05 -1.40 3.87
C CYS A 58 -9.27 0.08 3.56
N ARG A 59 -9.79 0.85 4.54
CA ARG A 59 -9.92 2.31 4.41
C ARG A 59 -8.58 3.05 4.40
N ALA A 60 -7.50 2.34 4.74
CA ALA A 60 -6.16 2.89 4.73
C ALA A 60 -5.61 2.90 3.30
N LEU A 61 -5.34 4.09 2.77
CA LEU A 61 -4.59 4.28 1.55
C LEU A 61 -3.10 4.23 1.81
N HIS A 62 -2.35 3.72 0.85
CA HIS A 62 -0.90 3.75 0.82
C HIS A 62 -0.36 5.19 0.72
N ALA A 63 0.92 5.40 1.05
CA ALA A 63 1.51 6.74 1.04
C ALA A 63 1.47 7.34 -0.37
N GLU A 64 1.76 6.52 -1.39
CA GLU A 64 1.74 6.84 -2.82
C GLU A 64 0.34 7.28 -3.26
N GLU A 65 -0.69 6.53 -2.86
CA GLU A 65 -2.09 6.87 -3.15
C GLU A 65 -2.50 8.17 -2.47
N ASN A 66 -2.14 8.35 -1.20
CA ASN A 66 -2.41 9.60 -0.50
C ASN A 66 -1.71 10.80 -1.17
N ALA A 67 -0.48 10.63 -1.66
CA ALA A 67 0.24 11.68 -2.38
C ALA A 67 -0.49 12.08 -3.67
N ILE A 68 -0.92 11.10 -4.46
CA ILE A 68 -1.73 11.31 -5.68
C ILE A 68 -3.05 12.00 -5.35
N VAL A 69 -3.79 11.51 -4.35
CA VAL A 69 -5.08 12.08 -3.94
C VAL A 69 -4.91 13.51 -3.43
N SER A 70 -3.88 13.78 -2.63
CA SER A 70 -3.57 15.13 -2.14
C SER A 70 -3.20 16.08 -3.28
N LEU A 71 -2.48 15.61 -4.30
CA LEU A 71 -2.23 16.40 -5.49
C LEU A 71 -3.55 16.71 -6.20
N ALA A 72 -4.38 15.70 -6.49
CA ALA A 72 -5.67 15.91 -7.14
C ALA A 72 -6.62 16.82 -6.35
N ARG A 73 -6.60 16.74 -5.01
CA ARG A 73 -7.44 17.56 -4.13
C ARG A 73 -6.95 19.00 -4.00
N ASN A 74 -5.63 19.19 -3.87
CA ASN A 74 -5.05 20.47 -3.44
C ASN A 74 -4.25 21.19 -4.55
N GLY A 75 -3.95 20.54 -5.68
CA GLY A 75 -3.09 21.07 -6.75
C GLY A 75 -3.75 20.89 -8.12
N ARG A 76 -4.06 21.97 -8.82
CA ARG A 76 -3.21 22.65 -9.82
C ARG A 76 -2.93 21.79 -11.06
N SER A 77 -3.17 22.38 -12.24
CA SER A 77 -2.92 21.80 -13.57
C SER A 77 -1.43 21.55 -13.83
N VAL A 78 -0.83 20.62 -13.09
CA VAL A 78 0.55 20.17 -13.29
C VAL A 78 0.51 18.90 -14.13
N PRO A 79 1.23 18.84 -15.26
CA PRO A 79 1.41 17.60 -16.00
C PRO A 79 2.12 16.56 -15.13
N LEU A 80 1.43 15.44 -14.84
CA LEU A 80 1.98 14.36 -14.01
C LEU A 80 3.21 13.69 -14.65
N GLU A 81 3.33 13.79 -15.96
CA GLU A 81 4.47 13.28 -16.74
C GLU A 81 5.80 13.93 -16.35
N GLU A 82 5.75 15.17 -15.88
CA GLU A 82 6.91 15.96 -15.44
C GLU A 82 7.23 15.77 -13.95
N CYS A 83 6.38 15.05 -13.22
CA CYS A 83 6.52 14.83 -11.79
C CYS A 83 7.37 13.58 -11.48
N THR A 84 8.08 13.64 -10.36
CA THR A 84 8.79 12.49 -9.77
C THR A 84 8.13 12.12 -8.45
N LEU A 85 7.76 10.84 -8.28
CA LEU A 85 7.21 10.33 -7.03
C LEU A 85 8.35 9.84 -6.13
N TYR A 86 8.49 10.44 -4.95
CA TYR A 86 9.41 9.96 -3.91
C TYR A 86 8.65 9.16 -2.87
N ALA A 87 9.07 7.92 -2.62
CA ALA A 87 8.44 7.03 -1.65
C ALA A 87 9.48 6.44 -0.68
N THR A 88 9.08 6.22 0.57
CA THR A 88 9.98 5.57 1.55
C THR A 88 10.17 4.09 1.25
N THR A 89 9.15 3.44 0.69
CA THR A 89 9.14 2.01 0.40
C THR A 89 8.72 1.84 -1.05
N TYR A 90 9.32 0.86 -1.72
CA TYR A 90 8.99 0.57 -3.12
C TYR A 90 7.49 0.26 -3.30
N PRO A 91 6.84 0.76 -4.36
CA PRO A 91 5.40 0.70 -4.52
C PRO A 91 4.86 -0.73 -4.69
N CYS A 92 3.70 -1.01 -4.09
CA CYS A 92 2.99 -2.27 -4.31
C CYS A 92 2.38 -2.33 -5.73
N ARG A 93 1.97 -3.51 -6.20
CA ARG A 93 1.33 -3.69 -7.53
C ARG A 93 0.16 -2.72 -7.81
N GLN A 94 -0.65 -2.42 -6.79
CA GLN A 94 -1.80 -1.54 -6.94
C GLN A 94 -1.41 -0.06 -7.04
N CYS A 95 -0.33 0.34 -6.38
CA CYS A 95 0.22 1.69 -6.50
C CYS A 95 0.97 1.82 -7.84
N ALA A 96 1.74 0.81 -8.24
CA ALA A 96 2.40 0.75 -9.55
C ALA A 96 1.40 0.93 -10.70
N ASN A 97 0.26 0.22 -10.66
CA ASN A 97 -0.80 0.39 -11.64
C ASN A 97 -1.29 1.84 -11.72
N LYS A 98 -1.52 2.50 -10.58
CA LYS A 98 -1.95 3.90 -10.55
C LYS A 98 -0.88 4.83 -11.12
N ILE A 99 0.38 4.64 -10.73
CA ILE A 99 1.52 5.43 -11.23
C ILE A 99 1.58 5.39 -12.76
N VAL A 100 1.50 4.20 -13.35
CA VAL A 100 1.51 4.02 -14.81
C VAL A 100 0.31 4.70 -15.47
N ASN A 101 -0.90 4.47 -14.96
CA ASN A 101 -2.12 5.04 -15.55
C ASN A 101 -2.18 6.57 -15.44
N LEU A 102 -1.51 7.14 -14.45
CA LEU A 102 -1.40 8.59 -14.27
C LEU A 102 -0.33 9.23 -15.17
N GLY A 103 0.47 8.43 -15.87
CA GLY A 103 1.51 8.91 -16.77
C GLY A 103 2.79 9.37 -16.08
N LEU A 104 2.94 9.13 -14.76
CA LEU A 104 4.19 9.42 -14.03
C LEU A 104 5.35 8.66 -14.67
N LYS A 105 6.47 9.35 -14.91
CA LYS A 105 7.63 8.75 -15.59
C LYS A 105 8.74 8.29 -14.65
N ARG A 106 8.72 8.72 -13.39
CA ARG A 106 9.81 8.44 -12.45
C ARG A 106 9.33 8.22 -11.01
N VAL A 107 9.87 7.17 -10.38
CA VAL A 107 9.67 6.81 -8.99
C VAL A 107 11.02 6.60 -8.32
N VAL A 108 11.25 7.27 -7.20
CA VAL A 108 12.45 7.11 -6.37
C VAL A 108 12.05 6.51 -5.03
N TYR A 109 12.72 5.42 -4.61
CA TYR A 109 12.37 4.68 -3.40
C TYR A 109 13.57 4.43 -2.49
N LEU A 110 13.35 4.44 -1.17
CA LEU A 110 14.43 4.21 -0.19
C LEU A 110 14.56 2.75 0.23
N GLU A 111 13.46 2.09 0.59
CA GLU A 111 13.47 0.71 1.04
C GLU A 111 13.02 -0.20 -0.10
N PRO A 112 13.80 -1.24 -0.46
CA PRO A 112 13.39 -2.17 -1.49
C PRO A 112 12.21 -3.01 -0.98
N TYR A 113 11.18 -3.12 -1.80
CA TYR A 113 10.04 -4.01 -1.56
C TYR A 113 10.03 -5.07 -2.67
N PRO A 114 10.01 -6.38 -2.34
CA PRO A 114 10.21 -7.44 -3.32
C PRO A 114 8.95 -7.79 -4.13
N ASP A 115 8.12 -6.82 -4.53
CA ASP A 115 6.94 -7.08 -5.37
C ASP A 115 7.35 -7.16 -6.85
N GLN A 116 7.54 -8.38 -7.36
CA GLN A 116 7.94 -8.63 -8.75
C GLN A 116 6.89 -8.13 -9.75
N GLU A 117 5.61 -8.22 -9.41
CA GLU A 117 4.53 -7.78 -10.29
C GLU A 117 4.53 -6.26 -10.45
N ALA A 118 4.79 -5.54 -9.35
CA ALA A 118 4.95 -4.09 -9.39
C ALA A 118 6.09 -3.66 -10.34
N LYS A 119 7.23 -4.37 -10.34
CA LYS A 119 8.35 -4.11 -11.28
C LYS A 119 7.91 -4.29 -12.73
N VAL A 120 7.19 -5.38 -13.02
CA VAL A 120 6.68 -5.64 -14.38
C VAL A 120 5.73 -4.53 -14.82
N ILE A 121 4.82 -4.11 -13.95
CA ILE A 121 3.86 -3.03 -14.22
C ILE A 121 4.59 -1.72 -14.54
N LEU A 122 5.52 -1.28 -13.69
CA LEU A 122 6.27 -0.04 -13.91
C LEU A 122 7.07 -0.08 -15.21
N ARG A 123 7.77 -1.19 -15.48
CA ARG A 123 8.53 -1.38 -16.72
C ARG A 123 7.63 -1.31 -17.96
N ASN A 124 6.48 -1.98 -17.94
CA ASN A 124 5.54 -1.96 -19.06
C ASN A 124 4.96 -0.55 -19.29
N GLY A 125 4.81 0.23 -18.22
CA GLY A 125 4.43 1.65 -18.28
C GLY A 125 5.55 2.61 -18.65
N THR A 126 6.77 2.11 -18.93
CA THR A 126 7.97 2.92 -19.19
C THR A 126 8.26 3.91 -18.06
N VAL A 127 8.05 3.47 -16.82
CA VAL A 127 8.35 4.26 -15.61
C VAL A 127 9.71 3.85 -15.09
N GLN A 128 10.58 4.85 -14.86
CA GLN A 128 11.89 4.64 -14.28
C GLN A 128 11.78 4.51 -12.75
N ASP A 129 12.18 3.36 -12.20
CA ASP A 129 12.31 3.14 -10.76
C ASP A 129 13.78 3.20 -10.32
N GLU A 130 14.08 4.05 -9.34
CA GLU A 130 15.45 4.28 -8.86
C GLU A 130 15.53 4.10 -7.35
N PHE A 131 16.60 3.44 -6.91
CA PHE A 131 16.97 3.44 -5.50
C PHE A 131 17.45 4.84 -5.11
N PHE A 132 16.99 5.34 -3.97
CA PHE A 132 17.40 6.63 -3.47
C PHE A 132 18.89 6.61 -3.08
N GLU A 133 19.68 7.45 -3.74
CA GLU A 133 21.08 7.66 -3.40
C GLU A 133 21.23 8.91 -2.52
N GLY A 134 21.62 8.71 -1.26
CA GLY A 134 21.81 9.80 -0.32
C GLY A 134 21.80 9.36 1.14
N ILE A 135 21.76 10.34 2.05
CA ILE A 135 21.74 10.09 3.49
C ILE A 135 20.30 10.21 3.98
N THR A 136 19.78 9.14 4.58
CA THR A 136 18.45 9.19 5.23
C THR A 136 18.47 10.18 6.38
N PHE A 137 17.34 10.81 6.70
CA PHE A 137 17.24 11.72 7.85
C PHE A 137 17.77 11.09 9.14
N LYS A 138 17.43 9.82 9.42
CA LYS A 138 17.94 9.10 10.59
C LYS A 138 19.47 8.94 10.57
N ALA A 139 20.03 8.59 9.42
CA ALA A 139 21.49 8.46 9.28
C ALA A 139 22.17 9.82 9.42
N TYR A 140 21.60 10.87 8.81
CA TYR A 140 22.08 12.25 8.94
C TYR A 140 22.08 12.70 10.40
N SER A 141 20.95 12.59 11.10
CA SER A 141 20.84 12.97 12.52
C SER A 141 21.75 12.13 13.41
N ARG A 142 22.04 10.88 13.06
CA ARG A 142 22.99 10.06 13.83
C ARG A 142 24.44 10.51 13.66
N ILE A 143 24.82 10.95 12.45
CA ILE A 143 26.20 11.33 12.13
C ILE A 143 26.48 12.80 12.48
N TYR A 144 25.52 13.68 12.17
CA TYR A 144 25.67 15.13 12.23
C TYR A 144 24.68 15.81 13.18
N GLY A 145 23.72 15.07 13.76
CA GLY A 145 22.81 15.65 14.73
C GLY A 145 23.54 15.98 16.02
N GLU A 146 23.36 17.19 16.53
CA GLU A 146 23.76 17.53 17.89
C GLU A 146 23.10 16.54 18.85
N LYS A 147 23.90 15.94 19.75
CA LYS A 147 23.34 15.11 20.83
C LYS A 147 22.44 16.00 21.67
N LYS A 148 21.13 15.82 21.53
CA LYS A 148 20.14 16.36 22.47
C LYS A 148 20.24 15.63 23.80
#